data_AF-A0A2D7S125-F1
#
_entry.id   AF-A0A2D7S125-F1
#
_cell.length_a   1.000
_cell.length_b   1.000
_cell.length_c   1.000
_cell.angle_alpha   90.00
_cell.angle_beta   90.00
_cell.angle_gamma   90.00
#
_symmetry.space_group_name_H-M   'P 1'
#
loop_
_entity.id
_entity.type
_entity.pdbx_description
1 polymer ?
#
loop_
_entity_poly.entity_id
_entity_poly.type
_entity_poly.pdbx_seq_one_letter_code
_entity_poly.pdbx_strand_id
1 'polypeptide(L)'
;MSVKKGADWGERARPPANLIVVEDSAAAIQVITAERRANRPLPAVGLRSGDLVRTLGGPTSPDLAAAEEALHVTVDLGAVLVDGALHWFLDHLVARRSWLRGRVLVVANAAFVDNWNVAPRAHPGDGRFDTLETSTMSIGDRWQARSRLKLGTHVPHPAITTRRVEAVQYDFQRPMPIRLDGWSIGEGRHLSIRLEPDAVDIWI
;
A
#
# COMPACT_ATOMS: atom_id res chain seq x y z
N MET A 1 -14.42 15.01 2.03
CA MET A 1 -14.03 16.23 1.30
C MET A 1 -13.61 15.83 -0.11
N SER A 2 -14.10 16.51 -1.15
CA SER A 2 -13.71 16.24 -2.54
C SER A 2 -12.40 16.96 -2.86
N VAL A 3 -11.30 16.21 -2.99
CA VAL A 3 -9.94 16.77 -3.16
C VAL A 3 -9.67 17.17 -4.62
N LYS A 4 -9.08 18.36 -4.81
CA LYS A 4 -8.68 18.90 -6.11
C LYS A 4 -7.28 18.39 -6.49
N LYS A 5 -7.10 18.12 -7.79
CA LYS A 5 -5.80 17.80 -8.39
C LYS A 5 -4.81 18.94 -8.15
N GLY A 6 -3.71 18.69 -7.43
CA GLY A 6 -2.65 19.66 -7.14
C GLY A 6 -2.64 20.26 -5.72
N ALA A 7 -3.38 19.69 -4.76
CA ALA A 7 -3.21 20.03 -3.35
C ALA A 7 -1.84 19.57 -2.83
N ASP A 8 -1.25 20.32 -1.90
CA ASP A 8 -0.11 19.84 -1.09
C ASP A 8 -0.57 18.61 -0.31
N TRP A 9 0.00 17.45 -0.61
CA TRP A 9 -0.35 16.18 0.02
C TRP A 9 0.46 16.00 1.29
N GLY A 10 0.04 16.72 2.32
CA GLY A 10 0.72 16.80 3.61
C GLY A 10 1.17 18.21 3.94
N GLU A 11 1.72 18.36 5.13
CA GLU A 11 2.30 19.62 5.59
C GLU A 11 3.71 19.42 6.13
N ARG A 12 4.48 20.50 6.07
CA ARG A 12 5.78 20.56 6.74
C ARG A 12 5.54 20.99 8.18
N ALA A 13 5.88 20.12 9.12
CA ALA A 13 5.64 20.35 10.54
C ALA A 13 6.76 19.74 11.39
N ARG A 14 6.83 20.12 12.67
CA ARG A 14 7.73 19.47 13.63
C ARG A 14 7.15 18.12 14.05
N PRO A 15 7.91 17.01 13.96
CA PRO A 15 7.50 15.73 14.50
C PRO A 15 7.07 15.80 15.97
N PRO A 16 6.01 15.07 16.37
CA PRO A 16 5.58 15.04 17.75
C PRO A 16 6.60 14.32 18.63
N ALA A 17 6.73 14.74 19.89
CA ALA A 17 7.72 14.19 20.82
C ALA A 17 7.56 12.68 21.09
N ASN A 18 6.35 12.14 20.86
CA ASN A 18 6.02 10.72 21.01
C ASN A 18 5.97 9.97 19.66
N LEU A 19 6.58 10.50 18.60
CA LEU A 19 6.67 9.84 17.31
C LEU A 19 7.34 8.46 17.44
N ILE A 20 6.68 7.41 16.94
CA ILE A 20 7.28 6.08 16.87
C ILE A 20 7.99 5.95 15.51
N VAL A 21 9.32 6.01 15.51
CA VAL A 21 10.11 5.87 14.29
C VAL A 21 10.44 4.40 14.03
N VAL A 22 10.04 3.90 12.88
CA VAL A 22 10.29 2.53 12.41
C VAL A 22 11.00 2.55 11.06
N GLU A 23 11.47 1.39 10.61
CA GLU A 23 12.21 1.31 9.35
C GLU A 23 11.30 1.54 8.14
N ASP A 24 10.20 0.80 8.05
CA ASP A 24 9.31 0.77 6.88
C ASP A 24 7.85 0.49 7.27
N SER A 25 6.95 0.47 6.27
CA SER A 25 5.52 0.17 6.45
C SER A 25 5.26 -1.19 7.09
N ALA A 26 6.14 -2.16 6.86
CA ALA A 26 6.08 -3.49 7.44
C ALA A 26 6.30 -3.48 8.96
N ALA A 27 7.23 -2.67 9.45
CA ALA A 27 7.41 -2.44 10.88
C ALA A 27 6.25 -1.59 11.45
N ALA A 28 5.77 -0.60 10.70
CA ALA A 28 4.64 0.23 11.10
C ALA A 28 3.36 -0.57 11.29
N ILE A 29 3.06 -1.52 10.40
CA ILE A 29 1.83 -2.30 10.48
C ILE A 29 1.80 -3.23 11.69
N GLN A 30 2.96 -3.64 12.22
CA GLN A 30 3.04 -4.39 13.48
C GLN A 30 2.60 -3.53 14.67
N VAL A 31 3.05 -2.28 14.72
CA VAL A 31 2.63 -1.30 15.74
C VAL A 31 1.13 -1.03 15.62
N ILE A 32 0.66 -0.68 14.41
CA ILE A 32 -0.76 -0.40 14.13
C ILE A 32 -1.64 -1.59 14.50
N THR A 33 -1.22 -2.81 14.14
CA THR A 33 -1.97 -4.03 14.47
C THR A 33 -2.07 -4.23 15.98
N ALA A 34 -0.98 -4.04 16.73
CA ALA A 34 -1.00 -4.18 18.19
C ALA A 34 -1.99 -3.19 18.84
N GLU A 35 -1.96 -1.92 18.40
CA GLU A 35 -2.84 -0.87 18.92
C GLU A 35 -4.32 -1.11 18.54
N ARG A 36 -4.59 -1.51 17.29
CA ARG A 36 -5.94 -1.92 16.85
C ARG A 36 -6.49 -3.07 17.68
N ARG A 37 -5.69 -4.11 17.93
CA ARG A 37 -6.09 -5.28 18.73
C ARG A 37 -6.32 -4.93 20.20
N ALA A 38 -5.58 -3.96 20.73
CA ALA A 38 -5.77 -3.44 22.08
C ALA A 38 -6.89 -2.38 22.18
N ASN A 39 -7.55 -2.05 21.07
CA ASN A 39 -8.55 -0.99 20.97
C ASN A 39 -8.05 0.37 21.50
N ARG A 40 -6.79 0.70 21.17
CA ARG A 40 -6.15 1.96 21.53
C ARG A 40 -6.04 2.88 20.31
N PRO A 41 -5.90 4.21 20.51
CA PRO A 41 -5.63 5.14 19.42
C PRO A 41 -4.36 4.78 18.66
N LEU A 42 -4.35 5.03 17.34
CA LEU A 42 -3.16 4.81 16.53
C LEU A 42 -2.13 5.92 16.83
N PRO A 43 -0.85 5.55 17.03
CA PRO A 43 0.21 6.53 17.22
C PRO A 43 0.58 7.18 15.89
N ALA A 44 1.18 8.36 15.95
CA ALA A 44 1.94 8.89 14.82
C ALA A 44 3.17 8.00 14.59
N VAL A 45 3.43 7.66 13.33
CA VAL A 45 4.53 6.77 12.94
C VAL A 45 5.47 7.49 11.97
N GLY A 46 6.76 7.43 12.26
CA GLY A 46 7.82 7.90 11.35
C GLY A 46 8.39 6.75 10.54
N LEU A 47 8.50 6.89 9.23
CA LEU A 47 9.10 5.88 8.34
C LEU A 47 10.44 6.38 7.81
N ARG A 48 11.48 5.54 7.90
CA ARG A 48 12.80 5.85 7.34
C ARG A 48 12.90 5.52 5.86
N SER A 49 12.25 4.44 5.44
CA SER A 49 12.34 3.90 4.09
C SER A 49 11.07 3.14 3.70
N GLY A 50 11.09 2.48 2.54
CA GLY A 50 9.98 1.65 2.04
C GLY A 50 9.15 2.29 0.93
N ASP A 51 8.13 1.54 0.50
CA ASP A 51 7.33 1.89 -0.68
C ASP A 51 6.46 3.12 -0.45
N LEU A 52 5.96 3.32 0.77
CA LEU A 52 5.19 4.51 1.14
C LEU A 52 6.04 5.78 1.10
N VAL A 53 7.21 5.75 1.73
CA VAL A 53 8.18 6.87 1.72
C VAL A 53 8.52 7.27 0.28
N ARG A 54 8.78 6.27 -0.56
CA ARG A 54 9.09 6.49 -1.97
C ARG A 54 7.91 7.05 -2.76
N THR A 55 6.68 6.62 -2.45
CA THR A 55 5.45 7.13 -3.07
C THR A 55 5.22 8.59 -2.74
N LEU A 56 5.49 8.98 -1.49
CA LEU A 56 5.37 10.35 -0.98
C LEU A 56 6.56 11.25 -1.35
N GLY A 57 7.57 10.72 -2.04
CA GLY A 57 8.74 11.48 -2.51
C GLY A 57 9.82 11.74 -1.46
N GLY A 58 9.80 11.01 -0.33
CA GLY A 58 10.80 11.10 0.74
C GLY A 58 11.92 10.05 0.66
N PRO A 59 12.77 9.92 1.71
CA PRO A 59 12.68 10.58 3.00
C PRO A 59 13.00 12.07 2.92
N THR A 60 12.42 12.88 3.81
CA THR A 60 12.65 14.32 3.87
C THR A 60 13.48 14.76 5.08
N SER A 61 13.65 13.88 6.07
CA SER A 61 14.65 14.03 7.13
C SER A 61 15.44 12.73 7.34
N PRO A 62 16.77 12.79 7.54
CA PRO A 62 17.57 11.61 7.88
C PRO A 62 17.35 11.14 9.32
N ASP A 63 16.88 12.03 10.21
CA ASP A 63 16.57 11.72 11.61
C ASP A 63 15.26 12.41 12.01
N LEU A 64 14.16 11.66 11.92
CA LEU A 64 12.83 12.14 12.31
C LEU A 64 12.71 12.46 13.80
N ALA A 65 13.51 11.84 14.67
CA ALA A 65 13.41 12.07 16.11
C ALA A 65 14.00 13.43 16.53
N ALA A 66 14.98 13.94 15.78
CA ALA A 66 15.64 15.22 16.02
C ALA A 66 15.23 16.32 15.03
N ALA A 67 14.35 16.03 14.07
CA ALA A 67 13.99 16.97 13.02
C ALA A 67 13.23 18.18 13.57
N GLU A 68 13.62 19.38 13.13
CA GLU A 68 12.82 20.59 13.37
C GLU A 68 11.58 20.64 12.49
N GLU A 69 11.66 20.02 11.31
CA GLU A 69 10.60 19.93 10.30
C GLU A 69 10.73 18.62 9.51
N ALA A 70 9.60 17.96 9.24
CA ALA A 70 9.48 16.78 8.38
C ALA A 70 8.13 16.83 7.64
N LEU A 71 7.96 15.98 6.62
CA LEU A 71 6.67 15.86 5.94
C LEU A 71 5.72 15.04 6.81
N HIS A 72 4.58 15.62 7.19
CA HIS A 72 3.46 14.94 7.82
C HIS A 72 2.36 14.72 6.80
N VAL A 73 1.88 13.48 6.70
CA VAL A 73 0.74 13.11 5.86
C VAL A 73 -0.17 12.19 6.66
N THR A 74 -1.47 12.45 6.65
CA THR A 74 -2.45 11.47 7.10
C THR A 74 -2.76 10.54 5.93
N VAL A 75 -2.60 9.24 6.15
CA VAL A 75 -2.79 8.21 5.13
C VAL A 75 -3.96 7.29 5.43
N ASP A 76 -4.55 6.78 4.37
CA ASP A 76 -5.55 5.73 4.36
C ASP A 76 -4.92 4.40 4.82
N LEU A 77 -5.71 3.58 5.53
CA LEU A 77 -5.31 2.25 5.99
C LEU A 77 -6.13 1.17 5.30
N GLY A 78 -5.47 0.15 4.78
CA GLY A 78 -6.13 -1.05 4.28
C GLY A 78 -6.52 -1.99 5.39
N ALA A 79 -7.80 -2.39 5.41
CA ALA A 79 -8.31 -3.49 6.21
C ALA A 79 -8.76 -4.62 5.28
N VAL A 80 -8.34 -5.84 5.55
CA VAL A 80 -8.72 -7.03 4.78
C VAL A 80 -9.17 -8.16 5.69
N LEU A 81 -10.32 -8.75 5.36
CA LEU A 81 -10.71 -10.07 5.85
C LEU A 81 -10.20 -11.12 4.87
N VAL A 82 -9.36 -12.04 5.34
CA VAL A 82 -8.88 -13.21 4.60
C VAL A 82 -9.50 -14.45 5.21
N ASP A 83 -10.44 -15.07 4.49
CA ASP A 83 -11.23 -16.21 4.99
C ASP A 83 -11.81 -15.96 6.41
N GLY A 84 -12.21 -14.71 6.67
CA GLY A 84 -12.77 -14.25 7.95
C GLY A 84 -11.76 -13.71 8.97
N ALA A 85 -10.45 -13.89 8.76
CA ALA A 85 -9.42 -13.31 9.63
C ALA A 85 -9.09 -11.87 9.22
N LEU A 86 -9.18 -10.93 10.15
CA LEU A 86 -8.89 -9.50 9.91
C LEU A 86 -7.39 -9.22 9.95
N HIS A 87 -6.89 -8.50 8.95
CA HIS A 87 -5.53 -7.98 8.86
C HIS A 87 -5.57 -6.54 8.35
N TRP A 88 -4.45 -5.82 8.52
CA TRP A 88 -4.27 -4.48 7.97
C TRP A 88 -3.01 -4.39 7.11
N PHE A 89 -2.96 -3.40 6.23
CA PHE A 89 -1.80 -3.08 5.41
C PHE A 89 -1.77 -1.58 5.08
N LEU A 90 -0.59 -0.99 4.94
CA LEU A 90 -0.38 0.42 4.60
C LEU A 90 -0.17 0.63 3.09
N ASP A 91 0.59 -0.25 2.44
CA ASP A 91 1.11 -0.03 1.10
C ASP A 91 0.34 -0.86 0.09
N HIS A 92 0.30 -2.18 0.29
CA HIS A 92 -0.22 -3.10 -0.72
C HIS A 92 -0.66 -4.45 -0.16
N LEU A 93 -1.71 -4.97 -0.78
CA LEU A 93 -2.05 -6.39 -0.76
C LEU A 93 -1.68 -7.00 -2.12
N VAL A 94 -0.90 -8.06 -2.11
CA VAL A 94 -0.51 -8.82 -3.31
C VAL A 94 -0.93 -10.27 -3.17
N ALA A 95 -1.90 -10.70 -3.98
CA ALA A 95 -2.32 -12.10 -4.07
C ALA A 95 -1.85 -12.72 -5.40
N ARG A 96 -0.86 -13.62 -5.33
CA ARG A 96 -0.29 -14.28 -6.52
C ARG A 96 0.50 -15.53 -6.14
N ARG A 97 0.59 -16.48 -7.08
CA ARG A 97 1.55 -17.60 -7.01
C ARG A 97 2.84 -17.33 -7.81
N SER A 98 2.73 -16.58 -8.90
CA SER A 98 3.86 -16.21 -9.75
C SER A 98 3.59 -14.88 -10.44
N TRP A 99 4.64 -14.10 -10.68
CA TRP A 99 4.54 -12.92 -11.56
C TRP A 99 4.42 -13.31 -13.04
N LEU A 100 4.99 -14.46 -13.42
CA LEU A 100 5.10 -14.89 -14.82
C LEU A 100 3.94 -15.77 -15.29
N ARG A 101 3.08 -16.26 -14.39
CA ARG A 101 1.98 -17.18 -14.72
C ARG A 101 0.81 -17.01 -13.76
N GLY A 102 -0.39 -17.30 -14.24
CA GLY A 102 -1.61 -17.35 -13.43
C GLY A 102 -2.12 -15.97 -13.00
N ARG A 103 -3.08 -15.98 -12.06
CA ARG A 103 -3.69 -14.75 -11.56
C ARG A 103 -2.69 -13.96 -10.70
N VAL A 104 -2.64 -12.66 -10.95
CA VAL A 104 -2.00 -11.67 -10.09
C VAL A 104 -3.08 -10.64 -9.75
N LEU A 105 -3.26 -10.42 -8.46
CA LEU A 105 -4.04 -9.31 -7.91
C LEU A 105 -3.09 -8.45 -7.08
N VAL A 106 -3.13 -7.15 -7.32
CA VAL A 106 -2.54 -6.13 -6.46
C VAL A 106 -3.65 -5.15 -6.08
N VAL A 107 -3.77 -4.85 -4.79
CA VAL A 107 -4.58 -3.75 -4.27
C VAL A 107 -3.61 -2.78 -3.62
N ALA A 108 -3.45 -1.62 -4.23
CA ALA A 108 -2.37 -0.69 -3.91
C ALA A 108 -2.90 0.61 -3.32
N ASN A 109 -2.32 1.00 -2.20
CA ASN A 109 -2.43 2.31 -1.59
C ASN A 109 -1.17 3.15 -1.92
N ALA A 110 -0.01 2.49 -2.00
CA ALA A 110 1.26 3.05 -2.45
C ALA A 110 1.56 2.69 -3.92
N ALA A 111 2.31 3.54 -4.62
CA ALA A 111 2.61 3.34 -6.04
C ALA A 111 3.65 2.24 -6.29
N PHE A 112 4.55 2.05 -5.32
CA PHE A 112 5.67 1.13 -5.44
C PHE A 112 5.41 -0.20 -4.73
N VAL A 113 5.97 -1.26 -5.31
CA VAL A 113 6.22 -2.55 -4.65
C VAL A 113 7.69 -2.85 -4.87
N ASP A 114 8.50 -2.71 -3.83
CA ASP A 114 9.95 -2.74 -3.90
C ASP A 114 10.50 -1.76 -4.98
N ASN A 115 11.16 -2.32 -6.01
CA ASN A 115 11.78 -1.58 -7.10
C ASN A 115 10.83 -1.28 -8.27
N TRP A 116 9.55 -1.62 -8.16
CA TRP A 116 8.59 -1.54 -9.26
C TRP A 116 7.50 -0.52 -8.96
N ASN A 117 7.28 0.40 -9.90
CA ASN A 117 6.13 1.31 -9.89
C ASN A 117 4.90 0.54 -10.41
N VAL A 118 4.33 -0.30 -9.55
CA VAL A 118 3.23 -1.22 -9.88
C VAL A 118 1.91 -0.46 -10.05
N ALA A 119 1.67 0.58 -9.25
CA ALA A 119 0.44 1.35 -9.31
C ALA A 119 0.74 2.85 -9.43
N PRO A 120 1.15 3.34 -10.62
CA PRO A 120 1.65 4.72 -10.78
C PRO A 120 0.68 5.85 -10.43
N ARG A 121 -0.60 5.50 -10.19
CA ARG A 121 -1.66 6.42 -9.81
C ARG A 121 -2.09 6.29 -8.36
N ALA A 122 -1.63 5.25 -7.65
CA ALA A 122 -1.95 5.03 -6.25
C ALA A 122 -1.33 6.17 -5.42
N HIS A 123 -2.12 6.66 -4.49
CA HIS A 123 -1.70 7.69 -3.56
C HIS A 123 -2.32 7.37 -2.20
N PRO A 124 -1.53 7.34 -1.12
CA PRO A 124 -1.97 6.76 0.14
C PRO A 124 -2.94 7.62 0.94
N GLY A 125 -3.44 8.72 0.39
CA GLY A 125 -4.34 9.66 1.08
C GLY A 125 -5.39 10.24 0.14
N ASP A 126 -5.72 9.51 -0.93
CA ASP A 126 -6.73 9.96 -1.90
C ASP A 126 -8.08 9.24 -1.74
N GLY A 127 -8.22 8.45 -0.67
CA GLY A 127 -9.42 7.73 -0.29
C GLY A 127 -9.71 6.52 -1.17
N ARG A 128 -8.76 6.04 -1.98
CA ARG A 128 -9.00 4.92 -2.92
C ARG A 128 -7.80 4.00 -3.05
N PHE A 129 -8.09 2.70 -3.18
CA PHE A 129 -7.11 1.76 -3.72
C PHE A 129 -7.11 1.78 -5.25
N ASP A 130 -5.93 1.65 -5.84
CA ASP A 130 -5.75 1.24 -7.22
C ASP A 130 -5.58 -0.29 -7.26
N THR A 131 -6.56 -0.99 -7.84
CA THR A 131 -6.48 -2.45 -8.04
C THR A 131 -5.91 -2.75 -9.41
N LEU A 132 -4.97 -3.70 -9.50
CA LEU A 132 -4.46 -4.24 -10.76
C LEU A 132 -4.64 -5.75 -10.79
N GLU A 133 -5.31 -6.23 -11.84
CA GLU A 133 -5.64 -7.64 -12.01
C GLU A 133 -5.21 -8.16 -13.37
N THR A 134 -4.56 -9.31 -13.39
CA THR A 134 -4.26 -10.03 -14.63
C THR A 134 -4.34 -11.54 -14.45
N SER A 135 -5.04 -12.22 -15.37
CA SER A 135 -5.19 -13.69 -15.37
C SER A 135 -4.91 -14.30 -16.75
N THR A 136 -5.13 -13.57 -17.83
CA THR A 136 -5.05 -14.05 -19.22
C THR A 136 -3.76 -13.66 -19.95
N MET A 137 -2.92 -12.81 -19.35
CA MET A 137 -1.71 -12.30 -20.01
C MET A 137 -0.72 -13.43 -20.32
N SER A 138 -0.23 -13.44 -21.57
CA SER A 138 0.77 -14.40 -22.05
C SER A 138 2.11 -14.23 -21.32
N ILE A 139 2.98 -15.25 -21.37
CA ILE A 139 4.31 -15.17 -20.75
C ILE A 139 5.14 -14.06 -21.40
N GLY A 140 5.07 -13.92 -22.73
CA GLY A 140 5.79 -12.87 -23.47
C GLY A 140 5.33 -11.47 -23.06
N ASP A 141 4.02 -11.25 -22.95
CA ASP A 141 3.46 -9.97 -22.51
C ASP A 141 3.82 -9.67 -21.06
N ARG A 142 3.90 -10.69 -20.19
CA ARG A 142 4.35 -10.52 -18.80
C ARG A 142 5.80 -10.06 -18.72
N TRP A 143 6.68 -10.59 -19.57
CA TRP A 143 8.06 -10.11 -19.65
C TRP A 143 8.14 -8.65 -20.12
N GLN A 144 7.34 -8.28 -21.13
CA GLN A 144 7.25 -6.91 -21.61
C GLN A 144 6.66 -5.95 -20.56
N ALA A 145 5.60 -6.36 -19.85
CA ALA A 145 5.03 -5.59 -18.75
C ALA A 145 6.06 -5.43 -17.62
N ARG A 146 6.79 -6.49 -17.28
CA ARG A 146 7.82 -6.46 -16.24
C ARG A 146 8.96 -5.50 -16.56
N SER A 147 9.42 -5.40 -17.81
CA SER A 147 10.48 -4.45 -18.16
C SER A 147 10.02 -2.99 -18.02
N ARG A 148 8.72 -2.73 -18.13
CA ARG A 148 8.08 -1.41 -17.99
C ARG A 148 7.69 -1.05 -16.55
N LEU A 149 7.71 -2.01 -15.62
CA LEU A 149 7.34 -1.79 -14.21
C LEU A 149 8.17 -0.71 -13.53
N LYS A 150 9.49 -0.63 -13.81
CA LYS A 150 10.36 0.39 -13.20
C LYS A 150 9.89 1.82 -13.50
N LEU A 151 9.36 2.05 -14.71
CA LEU A 151 8.89 3.35 -15.17
C LEU A 151 7.38 3.55 -14.95
N GLY A 152 6.66 2.53 -14.48
CA GLY A 152 5.21 2.58 -14.35
C GLY A 152 4.45 2.51 -15.69
N THR A 153 5.13 2.32 -16.83
CA THR A 153 4.51 2.37 -18.17
C THR A 153 3.94 1.02 -18.64
N HIS A 154 3.76 0.09 -17.71
CA HIS A 154 3.14 -1.21 -17.97
C HIS A 154 1.60 -1.13 -18.01
N VAL A 155 1.03 -0.03 -17.53
CA VAL A 155 -0.39 0.32 -17.64
C VAL A 155 -0.56 1.59 -18.49
N PRO A 156 -1.64 1.72 -19.30
CA PRO A 156 -2.67 0.71 -19.53
C PRO A 156 -2.16 -0.45 -20.41
N HIS A 157 -2.65 -1.67 -20.15
CA HIS A 157 -2.42 -2.85 -20.99
C HIS A 157 -3.72 -3.65 -21.08
N PRO A 158 -4.10 -4.17 -22.26
CA PRO A 158 -5.41 -4.81 -22.46
C PRO A 158 -5.65 -6.03 -21.55
N ALA A 159 -4.59 -6.74 -21.18
CA ALA A 159 -4.65 -7.88 -20.24
C ALA A 159 -4.48 -7.51 -18.75
N ILE A 160 -4.47 -6.21 -18.41
CA ILE A 160 -4.48 -5.72 -17.02
C ILE A 160 -5.76 -4.92 -16.82
N THR A 161 -6.63 -5.43 -15.94
CA THR A 161 -7.80 -4.68 -15.48
C THR A 161 -7.36 -3.78 -14.34
N THR A 162 -7.67 -2.49 -14.42
CA THR A 162 -7.43 -1.53 -13.34
C THR A 162 -8.73 -0.91 -12.86
N ARG A 163 -8.84 -0.65 -11.55
CA ARG A 163 -10.01 -0.01 -10.93
C ARG A 163 -9.55 0.87 -9.77
N ARG A 164 -10.29 1.93 -9.48
CA ARG A 164 -10.11 2.77 -8.28
C ARG A 164 -11.30 2.60 -7.36
N VAL A 165 -11.11 2.04 -6.17
CA VAL A 165 -12.20 1.58 -5.29
C VAL A 165 -11.91 1.87 -3.83
N GLU A 166 -12.96 2.12 -3.05
CA GLU A 166 -12.91 2.24 -1.59
C GLU A 166 -13.06 0.89 -0.89
N ALA A 167 -13.72 -0.07 -1.54
CA ALA A 167 -13.90 -1.43 -1.06
C ALA A 167 -14.02 -2.40 -2.25
N VAL A 168 -13.56 -3.63 -2.07
CA VAL A 168 -13.65 -4.68 -3.08
C VAL A 168 -13.61 -6.06 -2.46
N GLN A 169 -14.27 -7.02 -3.10
CA GLN A 169 -14.25 -8.42 -2.72
C GLN A 169 -13.67 -9.29 -3.83
N TYR A 170 -12.96 -10.33 -3.43
CA TYR A 170 -12.37 -11.29 -4.34
C TYR A 170 -12.59 -12.71 -3.88
N ASP A 171 -13.16 -13.52 -4.76
CA ASP A 171 -13.29 -14.96 -4.60
C ASP A 171 -12.35 -15.68 -5.57
N PHE A 172 -11.45 -16.50 -5.01
CA PHE A 172 -10.53 -17.31 -5.80
C PHE A 172 -11.04 -18.74 -5.95
N GLN A 173 -10.85 -19.32 -7.14
CA GLN A 173 -11.18 -20.73 -7.39
C GLN A 173 -10.30 -21.70 -6.58
N ARG A 174 -9.13 -21.26 -6.13
CA ARG A 174 -8.18 -21.99 -5.27
C ARG A 174 -7.58 -20.98 -4.28
N PRO A 175 -7.13 -21.41 -3.10
CA PRO A 175 -6.40 -20.51 -2.21
C PRO A 175 -5.23 -19.86 -2.94
N MET A 176 -4.92 -18.61 -2.61
CA MET A 176 -3.86 -17.82 -3.24
C MET A 176 -2.91 -17.35 -2.13
N PRO A 177 -1.58 -17.44 -2.33
CA PRO A 177 -0.63 -16.80 -1.41
C PRO A 177 -0.88 -15.29 -1.39
N ILE A 178 -1.02 -14.74 -0.19
CA ILE A 178 -1.29 -13.33 0.05
C ILE A 178 -0.11 -12.74 0.81
N ARG A 179 0.33 -11.57 0.33
CA ARG A 179 1.28 -10.72 1.02
C ARG A 179 0.66 -9.37 1.31
N LEU A 180 0.92 -8.85 2.51
CA LEU A 180 0.57 -7.51 2.95
C LEU A 180 1.87 -6.78 3.26
N ASP A 181 2.11 -5.64 2.60
CA ASP A 181 3.33 -4.83 2.77
C ASP A 181 4.61 -5.67 2.66
N GLY A 182 4.63 -6.61 1.70
CA GLY A 182 5.74 -7.55 1.49
C GLY A 182 5.73 -8.81 2.36
N TRP A 183 4.99 -8.83 3.49
CA TRP A 183 4.94 -9.95 4.42
C TRP A 183 3.89 -10.99 4.04
N SER A 184 4.28 -12.26 4.08
CA SER A 184 3.36 -13.38 3.82
C SER A 184 2.45 -13.63 5.02
N ILE A 185 1.14 -13.60 4.79
CA ILE A 185 0.13 -13.97 5.81
C ILE A 185 -0.48 -15.36 5.57
N GLY A 186 0.03 -16.09 4.58
CA GLY A 186 -0.43 -17.43 4.22
C GLY A 186 -1.21 -17.43 2.90
N GLU A 187 -2.05 -18.44 2.72
CA GLU A 187 -2.96 -18.52 1.57
C GLU A 187 -4.40 -18.24 2.01
N GLY A 188 -5.18 -17.62 1.13
CA GLY A 188 -6.60 -17.40 1.37
C GLY A 188 -7.44 -17.47 0.10
N ARG A 189 -8.74 -17.72 0.25
CA ARG A 189 -9.68 -17.89 -0.87
C ARG A 189 -10.62 -16.71 -1.06
N HIS A 190 -11.12 -16.16 0.04
CA HIS A 190 -12.11 -15.09 0.09
C HIS A 190 -11.49 -13.86 0.72
N LEU A 191 -11.44 -12.77 -0.05
CA LEU A 191 -10.95 -11.47 0.41
C LEU A 191 -12.10 -10.48 0.46
N SER A 192 -12.23 -9.75 1.57
CA SER A 192 -13.04 -8.54 1.64
C SER A 192 -12.17 -7.40 2.12
N ILE A 193 -11.94 -6.43 1.24
CA ILE A 193 -10.98 -5.35 1.44
C ILE A 193 -11.75 -4.04 1.53
N ARG A 194 -11.41 -3.21 2.51
CA ARG A 194 -11.97 -1.88 2.70
C ARG A 194 -10.88 -0.89 3.08
N LEU A 195 -11.02 0.31 2.56
CA LEU A 195 -10.20 1.46 2.92
C LEU A 195 -10.77 2.13 4.16
N GLU A 196 -9.90 2.45 5.11
CA GLU A 196 -10.18 3.34 6.23
C GLU A 196 -9.51 4.68 5.91
N PRO A 197 -10.27 5.71 5.50
CA PRO A 197 -9.67 6.94 5.02
C PRO A 197 -9.07 7.75 6.17
N ASP A 198 -8.00 8.48 5.87
CA ASP A 198 -7.35 9.43 6.81
C ASP A 198 -7.08 8.80 8.20
N ALA A 199 -6.53 7.57 8.22
CA ALA A 199 -6.51 6.71 9.40
C ALA A 199 -5.21 6.77 10.22
N VAL A 200 -4.06 7.04 9.58
CA VAL A 200 -2.74 6.96 10.23
C VAL A 200 -1.94 8.21 9.93
N ASP A 201 -1.38 8.84 10.96
CA ASP A 201 -0.43 9.93 10.78
C ASP A 201 0.98 9.38 10.50
N ILE A 202 1.50 9.69 9.32
CA ILE A 202 2.80 9.26 8.82
C ILE A 202 3.75 10.45 8.69
N TRP A 203 5.00 10.25 9.11
CA TRP A 203 6.09 11.21 9.02
C TRP A 203 7.26 10.63 8.23
N ILE A 204 7.82 11.39 7.28
CA ILE A 204 8.96 10.95 6.43
C ILE A 204 10.01 12.04 6.23
#